data_AF-A0A2S4LMA9-F1
#
_entry.id   AF-A0A2S4LMA9-F1
#
_cell.length_a   1.000
_cell.length_b   1.000
_cell.length_c   1.000
_cell.angle_alpha   90.00
_cell.angle_beta   90.00
_cell.angle_gamma   90.00
#
_symmetry.space_group_name_H-M   'P 1'
#
loop_
_entity.id
_entity.type
_entity.pdbx_description
1 polymer ?
#
loop_
_entity_poly.entity_id
_entity_poly.type
_entity_poly.pdbx_seq_one_letter_code
_entity_poly.pdbx_strand_id
1 'polypeptide(L)'
;MIRVIKHILVEPTADQLPRLRRIQAAVLARFPDATTEIVPGLLDDDLVVEVRLPLLHLLAWRGAREAWGDFRPAADGTPPEHPEGPRDAGPA
;
A
#
# COMPACT_ATOMS: atom_id res chain seq x y z
N MET A 1 3.01 13.90 -26.24
CA MET A 1 3.74 12.95 -25.39
C MET A 1 2.74 11.95 -24.83
N ILE A 2 2.94 10.64 -25.03
CA ILE A 2 1.98 9.61 -24.60
C ILE A 2 2.24 9.25 -23.13
N ARG A 3 1.17 9.22 -22.33
CA ARG A 3 1.19 8.81 -20.92
C ARG A 3 0.24 7.64 -20.70
N VAL A 4 0.56 6.77 -19.75
CA VAL A 4 -0.34 5.72 -19.28
C VAL A 4 -0.91 6.11 -17.93
N ILE A 5 -2.17 5.77 -17.71
CA ILE A 5 -2.90 6.01 -16.47
C ILE A 5 -3.08 4.66 -15.77
N LYS A 6 -2.81 4.64 -14.46
CA LYS A 6 -2.99 3.48 -13.59
C LYS A 6 -3.74 3.88 -12.35
N HIS A 7 -4.82 3.16 -12.05
CA HIS A 7 -5.56 3.29 -10.80
C HIS A 7 -5.08 2.21 -9.84
N ILE A 8 -4.64 2.62 -8.66
CA ILE A 8 -4.37 1.72 -7.54
C ILE A 8 -5.60 1.74 -6.64
N LEU A 9 -6.35 0.64 -6.66
CA LEU A 9 -7.48 0.39 -5.79
C LEU A 9 -6.96 -0.11 -4.44
N VAL A 10 -7.54 0.42 -3.36
CA VAL A 10 -7.27 0.00 -1.99
C VAL A 10 -8.61 -0.36 -1.38
N GLU A 11 -8.68 -1.52 -0.71
CA GLU A 11 -9.89 -1.92 0.01
C GLU A 11 -10.30 -0.83 1.02
N PRO A 12 -11.57 -0.41 1.02
CA PRO A 12 -12.08 0.60 1.94
C PRO A 12 -11.87 0.18 3.40
N THR A 13 -11.30 1.08 4.17
CA THR A 13 -11.08 0.93 5.62
C THR A 13 -11.37 2.27 6.30
N ALA A 14 -11.64 2.25 7.60
CA ALA A 14 -11.96 3.45 8.39
C ALA A 14 -10.90 4.57 8.23
N ASP A 15 -9.63 4.21 8.05
CA ASP A 15 -8.50 5.14 7.83
C ASP A 15 -7.81 4.94 6.47
N GLN A 16 -8.57 5.00 5.38
CA GLN A 16 -8.02 4.80 4.02
C GLN A 16 -7.05 5.90 3.57
N LEU A 17 -7.24 7.15 4.00
CA LEU A 17 -6.48 8.31 3.53
C LEU A 17 -4.96 8.21 3.83
N PRO A 18 -4.52 7.89 5.07
CA PRO A 18 -3.11 7.62 5.36
C PRO A 18 -2.50 6.49 4.52
N ARG A 19 -3.28 5.46 4.19
CA ARG A 19 -2.83 4.35 3.33
C ARG A 19 -2.62 4.82 1.89
N LEU A 20 -3.57 5.59 1.34
CA LEU A 20 -3.47 6.17 0.00
C LEU A 20 -2.28 7.14 -0.12
N ARG A 21 -2.00 7.94 0.91
CA ARG A 21 -0.83 8.83 0.94
C ARG A 21 0.50 8.06 0.96
N ARG A 22 0.59 6.95 1.70
CA ARG A 22 1.76 6.06 1.66
C ARG A 22 2.00 5.48 0.27
N ILE A 23 0.92 5.10 -0.43
CA ILE A 23 0.99 4.61 -1.81
C ILE A 23 1.48 5.71 -2.76
N GLN A 24 0.95 6.94 -2.66
CA GLN A 24 1.45 8.06 -3.45
C GLN A 24 2.96 8.28 -3.24
N ALA A 25 3.41 8.28 -1.98
CA ALA A 25 4.83 8.43 -1.66
C ALA A 25 5.69 7.31 -2.26
N ALA A 26 5.25 6.06 -2.17
CA ALA A 26 5.96 4.91 -2.76
C ALA A 26 6.05 5.00 -4.29
N VAL A 27 4.98 5.45 -4.95
CA VAL A 27 4.95 5.66 -6.40
C VAL A 27 5.92 6.77 -6.81
N LEU A 28 5.86 7.93 -6.14
CA LEU A 28 6.72 9.07 -6.47
C LEU A 28 8.21 8.79 -6.17
N ALA A 29 8.50 7.99 -5.14
CA ALA A 29 9.86 7.53 -4.86
C ALA A 29 10.43 6.63 -5.97
N ARG A 30 9.57 5.80 -6.59
CA ARG A 30 9.99 4.88 -7.68
C ARG A 30 10.00 5.55 -9.05
N PHE A 31 9.08 6.47 -9.29
CA PHE A 31 8.85 7.17 -10.55
C PHE A 31 8.76 8.69 -10.30
N PRO A 32 9.90 9.40 -10.19
CA PRO A 32 9.92 10.83 -9.83
C PRO A 32 9.23 11.75 -10.84
N ASP A 33 9.07 11.30 -12.09
CA ASP A 33 8.39 11.99 -13.17
C ASP A 33 6.89 11.65 -13.29
N ALA A 34 6.38 10.79 -12.40
CA ALA A 34 4.96 10.51 -12.30
C ALA A 34 4.20 11.67 -11.65
N THR A 35 2.95 11.86 -12.06
CA THR A 35 2.00 12.70 -11.30
C THR A 35 0.98 11.80 -10.63
N THR A 36 0.60 12.12 -9.40
CA THR A 36 -0.35 11.32 -8.62
C THR A 36 -1.48 12.16 -8.05
N GLU A 37 -2.69 11.64 -8.05
CA GLU A 37 -3.87 12.27 -7.45
C GLU A 37 -4.69 11.22 -6.68
N ILE A 38 -5.36 11.63 -5.61
CA ILE A 38 -6.36 10.78 -4.95
C ILE A 38 -7.71 11.22 -5.50
N VAL A 39 -8.40 10.32 -6.19
CA VAL A 39 -9.66 10.60 -6.87
C VAL A 39 -10.74 9.61 -6.41
N PRO A 40 -12.03 9.96 -6.55
CA PRO A 40 -13.11 8.99 -6.34
C PRO A 40 -12.95 7.75 -7.22
N GLY A 41 -13.28 6.59 -6.66
CA GLY A 41 -13.31 5.30 -7.35
C GLY A 41 -14.56 5.11 -8.22
N LEU A 42 -14.74 3.88 -8.70
CA LEU A 42 -15.92 3.49 -9.49
C LEU A 42 -17.17 3.25 -8.62
N LEU A 43 -16.96 2.91 -7.34
CA LEU A 43 -18.02 2.69 -6.37
C LEU A 43 -18.15 3.91 -5.45
N ASP A 44 -19.33 4.05 -4.83
CA ASP A 44 -19.56 5.07 -3.83
C ASP A 44 -18.60 4.88 -2.64
N ASP A 45 -18.06 5.98 -2.12
CA ASP A 45 -17.10 6.07 -1.01
C ASP A 45 -15.68 5.49 -1.25
N ASP A 46 -15.42 4.90 -2.42
CA ASP A 46 -14.08 4.44 -2.79
C ASP A 46 -13.17 5.62 -3.15
N LEU A 47 -11.91 5.53 -2.72
CA LEU A 47 -10.84 6.42 -3.14
C LEU A 47 -9.72 5.60 -3.78
N VAL A 48 -9.20 6.09 -4.90
CA VAL A 48 -8.09 5.46 -5.64
C VAL A 48 -6.93 6.43 -5.79
N VAL A 49 -5.72 5.88 -5.87
CA VAL A 49 -4.57 6.65 -6.34
C VAL A 49 -4.49 6.55 -7.85
N GLU A 50 -4.77 7.64 -8.55
CA GLU A 50 -4.49 7.76 -9.98
C GLU A 50 -3.02 8.13 -10.18
N VAL A 51 -2.32 7.33 -10.97
CA VAL A 51 -0.93 7.56 -11.36
C VAL A 51 -0.86 7.79 -12.86
N ARG A 52 -0.25 8.90 -13.27
CA ARG A 52 0.03 9.20 -14.67
C ARG A 52 1.54 9.19 -14.90
N LEU A 53 1.99 8.37 -15.83
CA LEU A 53 3.42 8.17 -16.10
C LEU A 53 3.69 8.16 -17.63
N PRO A 54 4.87 8.62 -18.09
CA PRO A 54 5.30 8.43 -19.47
C PRO A 54 5.26 6.95 -19.89
N LEU A 55 4.90 6.69 -21.16
CA LEU A 55 4.75 5.32 -21.69
C LEU A 55 6.01 4.45 -21.51
N LEU A 56 7.20 5.05 -21.51
CA LEU A 56 8.48 4.36 -21.32
C LEU A 56 8.56 3.58 -20.00
N HIS A 57 7.79 3.96 -18.99
CA HIS A 57 7.76 3.29 -17.69
C HIS A 57 6.81 2.10 -17.62
N LEU A 58 6.10 1.75 -18.69
CA LEU A 58 5.08 0.69 -18.65
C LEU A 58 5.63 -0.67 -18.20
N LEU A 59 6.85 -1.02 -18.60
CA LEU A 59 7.50 -2.27 -18.16
C LEU A 59 7.99 -2.16 -16.71
N ALA A 60 8.61 -1.04 -16.35
CA ALA A 60 9.06 -0.80 -14.98
C ALA A 60 7.90 -0.77 -13.97
N TRP A 61 6.74 -0.24 -14.37
CA TRP A 61 5.51 -0.28 -13.59
C TRP A 61 5.08 -1.72 -13.28
N ARG A 62 5.12 -2.63 -14.26
CA ARG A 62 4.75 -4.04 -14.04
C ARG A 62 5.64 -4.69 -12.99
N GLY A 63 6.96 -4.56 -13.13
CA GLY A 63 7.90 -5.10 -12.13
C GLY A 63 7.75 -4.46 -10.75
N ALA A 64 7.48 -3.14 -10.68
CA ALA A 64 7.21 -2.47 -9.41
C ALA A 64 5.93 -2.98 -8.73
N ARG A 65 4.84 -3.19 -9.49
CA ARG A 65 3.57 -3.73 -8.96
C ARG A 65 3.72 -5.14 -8.41
N GLU A 66 4.53 -5.97 -9.04
CA GLU A 66 4.87 -7.31 -8.54
C GLU A 66 5.63 -7.21 -7.20
N ALA A 67 6.64 -6.33 -7.12
CA ALA A 67 7.44 -6.14 -5.91
C ALA A 67 6.65 -5.53 -4.74
N TRP A 68 5.69 -4.64 -5.01
CA TRP A 68 4.85 -4.04 -3.98
C TRP A 68 3.77 -4.99 -3.44
N GLY A 69 3.45 -6.05 -4.18
CA GLY A 69 2.25 -6.86 -3.90
C GLY A 69 1.00 -5.97 -3.83
N ASP A 70 0.02 -6.33 -3.01
CA ASP A 70 -1.23 -5.57 -2.85
C ASP A 70 -1.14 -4.40 -1.87
N PHE A 71 0.07 -3.87 -1.62
CA PHE A 71 0.29 -2.92 -0.52
C PHE A 71 -0.38 -3.43 0.76
N ARG A 72 -0.26 -4.74 1.03
CA ARG A 72 -0.88 -5.37 2.21
C ARG A 72 -0.41 -4.59 3.43
N PRO A 73 -1.31 -4.32 4.41
CA PRO A 73 -0.86 -3.75 5.66
C PRO A 73 0.30 -4.62 6.17
N ALA A 74 1.41 -3.97 6.55
CA ALA A 74 2.38 -4.63 7.42
C ALA A 74 1.57 -5.16 8.60
N ALA A 75 1.67 -6.46 8.89
CA ALA A 75 0.96 -7.04 10.03
C ALA A 75 1.16 -6.10 11.21
N ASP A 76 0.08 -5.54 11.73
CA ASP A 76 0.13 -4.72 12.93
C ASP A 76 0.91 -5.52 13.95
N GLY A 77 1.98 -4.90 14.47
CA GLY A 77 2.95 -5.53 15.35
C GLY A 77 2.25 -6.12 16.56
N THR A 78 1.80 -7.35 16.43
CA THR A 78 1.48 -8.20 17.56
C THR A 78 2.85 -8.62 18.08
N PRO A 79 3.28 -8.14 19.26
CA PRO A 79 4.50 -8.66 19.86
C PRO A 79 4.34 -10.18 19.95
N PRO A 80 5.40 -10.98 19.71
CA PRO A 80 5.31 -12.41 19.94
C PRO A 80 4.84 -12.61 21.38
N GLU A 81 3.72 -13.32 21.54
CA GLU A 81 3.27 -13.76 22.86
C GLU A 81 4.46 -14.45 23.54
N HIS A 82 4.93 -13.87 24.65
CA HIS A 82 5.97 -14.47 25.46
C HIS A 82 5.54 -15.90 25.79
N PRO A 83 6.36 -16.93 25.57
CA PRO A 83 6.06 -18.24 26.10
C PRO A 83 6.11 -18.10 27.63
N GLU A 84 4.97 -18.24 28.30
CA GLU A 84 4.91 -18.47 29.74
C GLU A 84 5.78 -19.69 30.05
N GLY A 85 6.97 -19.43 30.58
CA GLY A 85 7.80 -20.45 31.19
C GLY A 85 7.06 -21.12 32.35
N PRO A 86 7.40 -22.38 32.68
CA PRO A 86 6.64 -23.17 33.63
C PRO A 86 6.63 -22.47 35.00
N ARG A 87 5.41 -22.15 35.49
CA ARG A 87 5.22 -21.67 36.86
C ARG A 87 5.71 -22.75 37.83
N ASP A 88 6.72 -22.38 38.61
CA ASP A 88 7.25 -23.12 39.75
C ASP A 88 6.12 -23.74 40.59
N ALA A 89 6.26 -25.04 40.83
CA ALA A 89 5.49 -25.75 41.84
C ALA A 89 6.15 -25.55 43.21
N GLY A 90 5.39 -24.98 44.15
CA GLY A 90 5.70 -24.93 45.58
C GLY A 90 5.05 -23.70 46.21
N PRO A 91 4.45 -23.76 47.41
CA PRO A 91 4.93 -24.56 48.55
C PRO A 91 3.84 -25.28 49.37
N ALA A 92 4.25 -26.31 50.14
CA ALA A 92 3.87 -26.60 51.53
C ALA A 92 4.40 -27.98 51.94
#